data_AF-A0A2K4MIT3-F1
#
_entry.id   AF-A0A2K4MIT3-F1
#
_cell.length_a   1.000
_cell.length_b   1.000
_cell.length_c   1.000
_cell.angle_alpha   90.00
_cell.angle_beta   90.00
_cell.angle_gamma   90.00
#
_symmetry.space_group_name_H-M   'P 1'
#
loop_
_entity.id
_entity.type
_entity.pdbx_description
1 polymer ?
#
loop_
_entity_poly.entity_id
_entity_poly.type
_entity_poly.pdbx_seq_one_letter_code
_entity_poly.pdbx_strand_id
1 'polypeptide(L)'
;MSNECLPVTLSLFELSRIGASAEHDGYRFDSDFAQPSGDGLRLTARSNGEDLAFWVPEPEWRDWLQPQLAVPRHGPIDAELLPLLAAWTLSPLDGWLQATGLPGLAAAAVESGDAPPPGWRLTLSMGSRRLPLYLEQAPAGWLQAVLTALQPSPQGEHELALALGWCVLTEADWADVAVGDALPIIGMADSLDAFWLHPQACPGRILLRESGDAVADGAALPLGEPSAGEWRLVVEAGRARFSALDLAAWRPEAQLFPRAAAYPALHLTRHGKTLALGQLLRLDDGWAVRIASRASEAQGRNC
;
A
#
# COMPACT_ATOMS: atom_id res chain seq x y z
N MET A 1 -23.18 12.29 -5.24
CA MET A 1 -21.73 12.49 -5.14
C MET A 1 -21.17 11.24 -4.52
N SER A 2 -20.78 10.28 -5.36
CA SER A 2 -20.18 9.04 -4.90
C SER A 2 -18.81 9.41 -4.34
N ASN A 3 -18.57 9.11 -3.06
CA ASN A 3 -17.21 9.04 -2.52
C ASN A 3 -16.52 7.92 -3.30
N GLU A 4 -15.84 8.27 -4.38
CA GLU A 4 -14.81 7.40 -4.93
C GLU A 4 -13.77 7.26 -3.82
N CYS A 5 -13.78 6.09 -3.16
CA CYS A 5 -12.72 5.69 -2.27
C CYS A 5 -11.45 5.64 -3.14
N LEU A 6 -10.68 6.73 -3.14
CA LEU A 6 -9.40 6.76 -3.84
C LEU A 6 -8.59 5.58 -3.28
N PRO A 7 -8.01 4.73 -4.14
CA PRO A 7 -7.17 3.65 -3.66
C PRO A 7 -6.03 4.26 -2.84
N VAL A 8 -5.82 3.74 -1.62
CA VAL A 8 -4.70 4.17 -0.78
C VAL A 8 -3.42 3.90 -1.56
N THR A 9 -2.69 4.96 -1.86
CA THR A 9 -1.46 4.88 -2.64
C THR A 9 -0.30 4.60 -1.70
N LEU A 10 0.17 3.35 -1.69
CA LEU A 10 1.38 2.98 -0.96
C LEU A 10 2.63 3.35 -1.75
N SER A 11 3.74 3.53 -1.04
CA SER A 11 5.10 3.59 -1.58
C SER A 11 5.71 2.19 -1.77
N LEU A 12 6.81 2.08 -2.53
CA LEU A 12 7.55 0.81 -2.67
C LEU A 12 8.03 0.27 -1.33
N PHE A 13 8.49 1.15 -0.43
CA PHE A 13 8.85 0.77 0.93
C PHE A 13 7.66 0.16 1.68
N GLU A 14 6.51 0.82 1.66
CA GLU A 14 5.29 0.33 2.30
C GLU A 14 4.81 -1.00 1.71
N LEU A 15 4.82 -1.16 0.39
CA LEU A 15 4.51 -2.46 -0.23
C LEU A 15 5.43 -3.56 0.28
N SER A 16 6.74 -3.29 0.32
CA SER A 16 7.73 -4.25 0.82
C SER A 16 7.47 -4.69 2.27
N ARG A 17 6.62 -3.95 3.00
CA ARG A 17 6.26 -4.21 4.38
C ARG A 17 4.89 -4.86 4.57
N ILE A 18 4.16 -5.13 3.49
CA ILE A 18 3.00 -6.01 3.57
C ILE A 18 3.49 -7.46 3.76
N GLY A 19 2.99 -8.11 4.81
CA GLY A 19 3.43 -9.44 5.26
C GLY A 19 4.78 -9.45 5.97
N ALA A 20 5.40 -8.29 6.23
CA ALA A 20 6.65 -8.22 6.97
C ALA A 20 6.44 -8.63 8.42
N SER A 21 7.49 -9.19 9.04
CA SER A 21 7.38 -9.73 10.38
C SER A 21 8.62 -9.54 11.24
N ALA A 22 8.43 -9.60 12.55
CA ALA A 22 9.49 -9.71 13.55
C ALA A 22 9.07 -10.66 14.66
N GLU A 23 10.05 -11.19 15.40
CA GLU A 23 9.82 -12.03 16.56
C GLU A 23 10.57 -11.47 17.77
N HIS A 24 9.92 -11.47 18.94
CA HIS A 24 10.51 -11.04 20.20
C HIS A 24 9.77 -11.68 21.37
N ASP A 25 10.51 -12.26 22.33
CA ASP A 25 9.98 -12.86 23.56
C ASP A 25 8.80 -13.83 23.36
N GLY A 26 8.86 -14.63 22.28
CA GLY A 26 7.83 -15.61 21.93
C GLY A 26 6.58 -15.02 21.24
N TYR A 27 6.58 -13.72 21.00
CA TYR A 27 5.60 -13.01 20.19
C TYR A 27 6.09 -12.85 18.76
N ARG A 28 5.16 -12.93 17.82
CA ARG A 28 5.37 -12.57 16.43
C ARG A 28 4.54 -11.34 16.10
N PHE A 29 5.15 -10.40 15.39
CA PHE A 29 4.54 -9.18 14.90
C PHE A 29 4.48 -9.29 13.38
N ASP A 30 3.30 -9.20 12.79
CA ASP A 30 3.12 -9.19 11.34
C ASP A 30 2.46 -7.86 10.93
N SER A 31 2.87 -7.26 9.83
CA SER A 31 2.24 -6.06 9.27
C SER A 31 1.51 -6.34 7.97
N ASP A 32 0.34 -5.73 7.80
CA ASP A 32 -0.36 -5.71 6.52
C ASP A 32 -1.25 -4.46 6.39
N PHE A 33 -1.93 -4.35 5.24
CA PHE A 33 -2.89 -3.29 4.98
C PHE A 33 -4.29 -3.90 4.90
N ALA A 34 -5.21 -3.46 5.76
CA ALA A 34 -6.50 -4.12 5.93
C ALA A 34 -7.62 -3.12 6.24
N GLN A 35 -8.84 -3.51 5.88
CA GLN A 35 -10.08 -2.82 6.26
C GLN A 35 -10.64 -3.46 7.54
N PRO A 36 -10.67 -2.76 8.69
CA PRO A 36 -11.41 -3.25 9.85
C PRO A 36 -12.91 -3.12 9.64
N SER A 37 -13.68 -3.92 10.39
CA SER A 37 -15.14 -3.91 10.38
C SER A 37 -15.71 -4.44 11.70
N GLY A 38 -16.91 -3.99 12.06
CA GLY A 38 -17.62 -4.44 13.26
C GLY A 38 -17.32 -3.57 14.49
N ASP A 39 -17.78 -4.04 15.64
CA ASP A 39 -17.59 -3.37 16.93
C ASP A 39 -16.18 -3.63 17.47
N GLY A 40 -15.61 -2.63 18.14
CA GLY A 40 -14.29 -2.76 18.72
C GLY A 40 -13.98 -1.71 19.76
N LEU A 41 -12.71 -1.72 20.14
CA LEU A 41 -12.16 -0.88 21.17
C LEU A 41 -11.04 -0.05 20.58
N ARG A 42 -10.97 1.18 21.04
CA ARG A 42 -9.87 2.09 20.75
C ARG A 42 -8.88 2.04 21.90
N LEU A 43 -7.66 1.61 21.58
CA LEU A 43 -6.50 1.61 22.47
C LEU A 43 -5.67 2.86 22.18
N THR A 44 -5.51 3.73 23.16
CA THR A 44 -4.64 4.90 23.04
C THR A 44 -3.38 4.70 23.87
N ALA A 45 -2.27 5.27 23.42
CA ALA A 45 -1.00 5.31 24.14
C ALA A 45 -0.20 6.54 23.71
N ARG A 46 0.92 6.79 24.38
CA ARG A 46 1.90 7.81 23.98
C ARG A 46 3.26 7.18 23.73
N SER A 47 3.93 7.61 22.67
CA SER A 47 5.30 7.20 22.32
C SER A 47 6.13 8.45 22.11
N ASN A 48 7.22 8.61 22.88
CA ASN A 48 8.04 9.82 22.86
C ASN A 48 7.23 11.14 23.04
N GLY A 49 6.14 11.08 23.80
CA GLY A 49 5.24 12.22 24.01
C GLY A 49 4.25 12.48 22.88
N GLU A 50 4.28 11.74 21.79
CA GLU A 50 3.29 11.80 20.71
C GLU A 50 2.17 10.78 20.91
N ASP A 51 0.97 11.13 20.47
CA ASP A 51 -0.21 10.28 20.66
C ASP A 51 -0.30 9.19 19.59
N LEU A 52 -0.62 7.98 20.04
CA LEU A 52 -0.89 6.80 19.23
C LEU A 52 -2.30 6.31 19.53
N ALA A 53 -3.01 5.89 18.48
CA ALA A 53 -4.30 5.22 18.62
C ALA A 53 -4.35 3.98 17.72
N PHE A 54 -4.81 2.88 18.31
CA PHE A 54 -5.09 1.63 17.63
C PHE A 54 -6.55 1.28 17.83
N TRP A 55 -7.17 0.69 16.82
CA TRP A 55 -8.46 0.03 16.96
C TRP A 55 -8.26 -1.49 17.00
N VAL A 56 -9.00 -2.17 17.87
CA VAL A 56 -8.97 -3.64 18.00
C VAL A 56 -10.40 -4.19 18.00
N PRO A 57 -10.67 -5.27 17.26
CA PRO A 57 -11.91 -6.01 17.42
C PRO A 57 -12.08 -6.51 18.86
N GLU A 58 -13.24 -6.27 19.44
CA GLU A 58 -13.50 -6.64 20.84
C GLU A 58 -13.39 -8.16 21.11
N PRO A 59 -13.88 -9.07 20.24
CA PRO A 59 -13.76 -10.51 20.46
C PRO A 59 -12.29 -10.95 20.53
N GLU A 60 -11.46 -10.49 19.61
CA GLU A 60 -10.04 -10.80 19.54
C GLU A 60 -9.26 -10.24 20.74
N TRP A 61 -9.62 -9.03 21.20
CA TRP A 61 -9.06 -8.45 22.42
C TRP A 61 -9.38 -9.29 23.67
N ARG A 62 -10.62 -9.78 23.79
CA ARG A 62 -11.02 -10.65 24.91
C ARG A 62 -10.31 -11.99 24.87
N ASP A 63 -10.20 -12.62 23.70
CA ASP A 63 -9.49 -13.88 23.51
C ASP A 63 -7.99 -13.75 23.80
N TRP A 64 -7.40 -12.58 23.50
CA TRP A 64 -6.01 -12.27 23.85
C TRP A 64 -5.77 -12.29 25.36
N LEU A 65 -6.68 -11.70 26.13
CA LEU A 65 -6.62 -11.60 27.59
C LEU A 65 -6.98 -12.90 28.33
N GLN A 66 -7.83 -13.75 27.73
CA GLN A 66 -8.44 -14.93 28.37
C GLN A 66 -7.47 -15.81 29.19
N PRO A 67 -6.24 -16.12 28.74
CA PRO A 67 -5.37 -17.04 29.49
C PRO A 67 -4.88 -16.48 30.82
N GLN A 68 -4.92 -15.16 31.00
CA GLN A 68 -4.44 -14.49 32.21
C GLN A 68 -5.59 -13.81 32.97
N LEU A 69 -6.65 -13.44 32.26
CA LEU A 69 -7.86 -12.87 32.84
C LEU A 69 -9.09 -13.32 32.07
N ALA A 70 -10.02 -14.00 32.73
CA ALA A 70 -11.31 -14.32 32.14
C ALA A 70 -12.16 -13.06 32.03
N VAL A 71 -12.26 -12.48 30.82
CA VAL A 71 -13.10 -11.30 30.56
C VAL A 71 -14.49 -11.76 30.09
N PRO A 72 -15.55 -11.60 30.90
CA PRO A 72 -16.88 -12.14 30.59
C PRO A 72 -17.48 -11.42 29.37
N ARG A 73 -17.93 -12.18 28.36
CA ARG A 73 -18.54 -11.67 27.11
C ARG A 73 -19.69 -10.68 27.31
N HIS A 74 -20.38 -10.79 28.45
CA HIS A 74 -21.54 -9.97 28.79
C HIS A 74 -21.31 -9.36 30.17
N GLY A 75 -20.78 -8.14 30.19
CA GLY A 75 -20.59 -7.38 31.43
C GLY A 75 -19.63 -6.22 31.22
N PRO A 76 -19.88 -5.05 31.83
CA PRO A 76 -18.92 -3.96 31.83
C PRO A 76 -17.66 -4.42 32.58
N ILE A 77 -16.50 -4.14 32.01
CA ILE A 77 -15.23 -4.21 32.73
C ILE A 77 -15.20 -3.00 33.66
N ASP A 78 -14.71 -3.20 34.89
CA ASP A 78 -14.53 -2.10 35.83
C ASP A 78 -13.63 -1.02 35.20
N ALA A 79 -14.10 0.23 35.22
CA ALA A 79 -13.40 1.37 34.65
C ALA A 79 -12.00 1.55 35.25
N GLU A 80 -11.81 1.16 36.52
CA GLU A 80 -10.50 1.23 37.18
C GLU A 80 -9.48 0.23 36.63
N LEU A 81 -9.95 -0.88 36.03
CA LEU A 81 -9.08 -1.90 35.44
C LEU A 81 -8.71 -1.60 33.98
N LEU A 82 -9.48 -0.75 33.29
CA LEU A 82 -9.27 -0.47 31.87
C LEU A 82 -7.85 0.02 31.54
N PRO A 83 -7.24 0.97 32.28
CA PRO A 83 -5.86 1.38 32.00
C PRO A 83 -4.85 0.24 32.16
N LEU A 84 -5.04 -0.62 33.16
CA LEU A 84 -4.18 -1.78 33.38
C LEU A 84 -4.30 -2.78 32.22
N LEU A 85 -5.51 -3.06 31.76
CA LEU A 85 -5.74 -3.96 30.62
C LEU A 85 -5.19 -3.38 29.33
N ALA A 86 -5.32 -2.07 29.11
CA ALA A 86 -4.72 -1.40 27.95
C ALA A 86 -3.19 -1.54 27.98
N ALA A 87 -2.56 -1.23 29.12
CA ALA A 87 -1.11 -1.38 29.29
C ALA A 87 -0.65 -2.83 29.07
N TRP A 88 -1.39 -3.81 29.60
CA TRP A 88 -1.08 -5.22 29.42
C TRP A 88 -1.21 -5.66 27.96
N THR A 89 -2.27 -5.22 27.29
CA THR A 89 -2.53 -5.52 25.88
C THR A 89 -1.37 -5.04 25.00
N LEU A 90 -0.86 -3.84 25.28
CA LEU A 90 0.23 -3.21 24.52
C LEU A 90 1.63 -3.61 25.00
N SER A 91 1.77 -4.26 26.15
CA SER A 91 3.07 -4.61 26.72
C SER A 91 3.99 -5.42 25.79
N PRO A 92 3.51 -6.40 24.99
CA PRO A 92 4.37 -7.09 24.04
C PRO A 92 4.89 -6.16 22.92
N LEU A 93 4.03 -5.25 22.44
CA LEU A 93 4.43 -4.24 21.46
C LEU A 93 5.47 -3.28 22.06
N ASP A 94 5.23 -2.80 23.28
CA ASP A 94 6.16 -1.94 24.03
C ASP A 94 7.54 -2.60 24.20
N GLY A 95 7.58 -3.86 24.63
CA GLY A 95 8.83 -4.63 24.78
C GLY A 95 9.60 -4.73 23.46
N TRP A 96 8.91 -5.05 22.35
CA TRP A 96 9.54 -5.13 21.04
C TRP A 96 10.03 -3.76 20.53
N LEU A 97 9.27 -2.69 20.73
CA LEU A 97 9.69 -1.33 20.38
C LEU A 97 10.99 -0.97 21.11
N GLN A 98 11.04 -1.17 22.43
CA GLN A 98 12.24 -0.88 23.21
C GLN A 98 13.43 -1.75 22.80
N ALA A 99 13.21 -3.05 22.56
CA ALA A 99 14.25 -3.97 22.12
C ALA A 99 14.85 -3.62 20.74
N THR A 100 14.07 -2.96 19.88
CA THR A 100 14.52 -2.47 18.57
C THR A 100 15.07 -1.03 18.61
N GLY A 101 15.18 -0.45 19.81
CA GLY A 101 15.69 0.92 20.02
C GLY A 101 14.67 2.02 19.71
N LEU A 102 13.40 1.67 19.53
CA LEU A 102 12.30 2.62 19.35
C LEU A 102 11.77 3.10 20.71
N PRO A 103 11.13 4.29 20.77
CA PRO A 103 10.53 4.76 22.00
C PRO A 103 9.41 3.83 22.49
N GLY A 104 9.40 3.56 23.80
CA GLY A 104 8.36 2.74 24.43
C GLY A 104 7.00 3.45 24.52
N LEU A 105 6.00 2.68 24.94
CA LEU A 105 4.61 3.12 25.10
C LEU A 105 4.32 3.49 26.55
N ALA A 106 3.58 4.58 26.74
CA ALA A 106 3.13 5.06 28.04
C ALA A 106 1.67 5.49 28.01
N ALA A 107 1.07 5.68 29.19
CA ALA A 107 -0.28 6.21 29.36
C ALA A 107 -1.35 5.44 28.54
N ALA A 108 -1.28 4.12 28.54
CA ALA A 108 -2.22 3.28 27.81
C ALA A 108 -3.64 3.38 28.38
N ALA A 109 -4.62 3.56 27.51
CA ALA A 109 -6.04 3.58 27.85
C ALA A 109 -6.86 2.83 26.81
N VAL A 110 -8.07 2.43 27.19
CA VAL A 110 -9.02 1.74 26.31
C VAL A 110 -10.41 2.33 26.47
N GLU A 111 -11.07 2.54 25.34
CA GLU A 111 -12.46 2.98 25.25
C GLU A 111 -13.17 2.25 24.10
N SER A 112 -14.50 2.30 24.04
CA SER A 112 -15.22 1.83 22.86
C SER A 112 -14.98 2.74 21.66
N GLY A 113 -14.89 2.17 20.46
CA GLY A 113 -14.66 2.96 19.25
C GLY A 113 -15.13 2.26 17.98
N ASP A 114 -15.48 3.07 16.99
CA ASP A 114 -15.88 2.60 15.66
C ASP A 114 -14.68 2.12 14.85
N ALA A 115 -14.90 1.16 13.95
CA ALA A 115 -13.85 0.69 13.05
C ALA A 115 -13.32 1.82 12.14
N PRO A 116 -11.99 2.03 12.07
CA PRO A 116 -11.42 3.09 11.24
C PRO A 116 -11.50 2.77 9.73
N PRO A 117 -11.18 3.74 8.85
CA PRO A 117 -10.96 3.47 7.42
C PRO A 117 -9.82 2.46 7.18
N PRO A 118 -9.65 1.94 5.94
CA PRO A 118 -8.60 0.98 5.67
C PRO A 118 -7.23 1.59 5.92
N GLY A 119 -6.35 0.82 6.56
CA GLY A 119 -5.08 1.31 7.07
C GLY A 119 -4.10 0.20 7.37
N TRP A 120 -2.96 0.61 7.93
CA TRP A 120 -1.95 -0.31 8.44
C TRP A 120 -2.48 -1.08 9.64
N ARG A 121 -2.17 -2.37 9.69
CA ARG A 121 -2.46 -3.24 10.82
C ARG A 121 -1.21 -3.97 11.25
N LEU A 122 -0.99 -4.00 12.56
CA LEU A 122 0.02 -4.84 13.21
C LEU A 122 -0.71 -5.98 13.91
N THR A 123 -0.43 -7.22 13.54
CA THR A 123 -1.00 -8.40 14.20
C THR A 123 0.02 -8.97 15.16
N LEU A 124 -0.30 -8.96 16.45
CA LEU A 124 0.47 -9.65 17.48
C LEU A 124 -0.01 -11.08 17.57
N SER A 125 0.91 -12.04 17.52
CA SER A 125 0.60 -13.46 17.63
C SER A 125 1.45 -14.13 18.71
N MET A 126 0.83 -15.04 19.47
CA MET A 126 1.53 -15.91 20.41
C MET A 126 0.87 -17.30 20.38
N GLY A 127 1.55 -18.27 19.78
CA GLY A 127 0.97 -19.58 19.48
C GLY A 127 -0.24 -19.44 18.53
N SER A 128 -1.41 -19.91 18.96
CA SER A 128 -2.66 -19.78 18.21
C SER A 128 -3.40 -18.45 18.43
N ARG A 129 -3.01 -17.66 19.43
CA ARG A 129 -3.66 -16.38 19.74
C ARG A 129 -3.20 -15.29 18.80
N ARG A 130 -4.13 -14.42 18.41
CA ARG A 130 -3.88 -13.28 17.53
C ARG A 130 -4.63 -12.05 18.03
N LEU A 131 -3.95 -10.92 18.02
CA LEU A 131 -4.52 -9.62 18.34
C LEU A 131 -4.17 -8.64 17.20
N PRO A 132 -5.13 -8.32 16.32
CA PRO A 132 -4.93 -7.29 15.32
C PRO A 132 -5.07 -5.90 15.94
N LEU A 133 -4.04 -5.06 15.75
CA LEU A 133 -4.00 -3.64 16.10
C LEU A 133 -4.06 -2.82 14.80
N TYR A 134 -5.22 -2.27 14.48
CA TYR A 134 -5.39 -1.39 13.33
C TYR A 134 -4.94 0.01 13.70
N LEU A 135 -4.02 0.58 12.94
CA LEU A 135 -3.47 1.90 13.22
C LEU A 135 -4.47 2.98 12.80
N GLU A 136 -5.03 3.68 13.77
CA GLU A 136 -5.95 4.80 13.53
C GLU A 136 -5.19 6.13 13.49
N GLN A 137 -4.23 6.29 14.42
CA GLN A 137 -3.41 7.49 14.54
C GLN A 137 -1.98 7.10 14.91
N ALA A 138 -1.02 7.59 14.14
CA ALA A 138 0.39 7.62 14.52
C ALA A 138 1.16 8.73 13.80
N PRO A 139 2.20 9.28 14.43
CA PRO A 139 3.18 10.10 13.72
C PRO A 139 3.77 9.32 12.54
N ALA A 140 3.89 9.97 11.38
CA ALA A 140 4.42 9.33 10.17
C ALA A 140 5.82 8.72 10.40
N GLY A 141 6.67 9.42 11.16
CA GLY A 141 8.00 8.93 11.54
C GLY A 141 7.96 7.68 12.43
N TRP A 142 6.95 7.54 13.29
CA TRP A 142 6.77 6.35 14.12
C TRP A 142 6.41 5.13 13.28
N LEU A 143 5.41 5.25 12.40
CA LEU A 143 5.00 4.17 11.50
C LEU A 143 6.16 3.73 10.60
N GLN A 144 6.86 4.70 10.01
CA GLN A 144 8.04 4.43 9.19
C GLN A 144 9.10 3.62 9.97
N ALA A 145 9.38 4.01 11.22
CA ALA A 145 10.37 3.34 12.05
C ALA A 145 9.94 1.91 12.44
N VAL A 146 8.68 1.73 12.80
CA VAL A 146 8.09 0.41 13.09
C VAL A 146 8.15 -0.51 11.89
N LEU A 147 7.69 -0.05 10.72
CA LEU A 147 7.77 -0.84 9.49
C LEU A 147 9.22 -1.14 9.11
N THR A 148 10.16 -0.23 9.38
CA THR A 148 11.60 -0.45 9.12
C THR A 148 12.16 -1.57 10.00
N ALA A 149 11.71 -1.68 11.25
CA ALA A 149 12.14 -2.72 12.19
C ALA A 149 11.62 -4.12 11.84
N LEU A 150 10.62 -4.23 10.96
CA LEU A 150 10.10 -5.51 10.48
C LEU A 150 10.93 -6.06 9.31
N GLN A 151 11.09 -7.38 9.26
CA GLN A 151 11.75 -8.07 8.17
C GLN A 151 10.75 -8.32 7.03
N PRO A 152 11.02 -7.86 5.79
CA PRO A 152 10.16 -8.13 4.63
C PRO A 152 9.95 -9.63 4.40
N SER A 153 8.73 -10.00 3.97
CA SER A 153 8.37 -11.39 3.76
C SER A 153 9.15 -12.02 2.60
N PRO A 154 9.84 -13.16 2.79
CA PRO A 154 10.47 -13.88 1.69
C PRO A 154 9.48 -14.42 0.64
N GLN A 155 8.22 -14.63 1.04
CA GLN A 155 7.15 -15.13 0.17
C GLN A 155 6.23 -14.00 -0.33
N GLY A 156 6.44 -12.77 0.14
CA GLY A 156 5.65 -11.61 -0.28
C GLY A 156 5.92 -11.29 -1.74
N GLU A 157 4.86 -11.19 -2.54
CA GLU A 157 4.95 -10.79 -3.94
C GLU A 157 3.94 -9.69 -4.24
N HIS A 158 4.35 -8.74 -5.07
CA HIS A 158 3.53 -7.61 -5.49
C HIS A 158 3.51 -7.51 -7.00
N GLU A 159 2.32 -7.43 -7.57
CA GLU A 159 2.14 -7.21 -9.00
C GLU A 159 1.99 -5.72 -9.29
N LEU A 160 2.90 -5.18 -10.08
CA LEU A 160 2.96 -3.77 -10.45
C LEU A 160 2.82 -3.63 -11.97
N ALA A 161 2.16 -2.56 -12.41
CA ALA A 161 2.09 -2.24 -13.82
C ALA A 161 3.43 -1.69 -14.31
N LEU A 162 3.84 -2.13 -15.50
CA LEU A 162 4.97 -1.61 -16.24
C LEU A 162 4.47 -0.53 -17.20
N ALA A 163 4.60 0.72 -16.78
CA ALA A 163 4.13 1.87 -17.54
C ALA A 163 5.25 2.48 -18.39
N LEU A 164 4.97 2.77 -19.64
CA LEU A 164 5.87 3.55 -20.51
C LEU A 164 5.87 5.03 -20.13
N GLY A 165 4.76 5.53 -19.61
CA GLY A 165 4.60 6.93 -19.23
C GLY A 165 3.12 7.28 -19.07
N TRP A 166 2.79 8.55 -19.30
CA TRP A 166 1.43 9.05 -19.12
C TRP A 166 0.95 9.87 -20.32
N CYS A 167 -0.32 9.74 -20.65
CA CYS A 167 -1.04 10.73 -21.45
C CYS A 167 -1.74 11.70 -20.51
N VAL A 168 -1.58 12.99 -20.78
CA VAL A 168 -2.13 14.08 -19.96
C VAL A 168 -3.10 14.88 -20.81
N LEU A 169 -4.33 15.03 -20.34
CA LEU A 169 -5.43 15.66 -21.07
C LEU A 169 -6.55 16.05 -20.10
N THR A 170 -7.53 16.85 -20.51
CA THR A 170 -8.72 17.11 -19.68
C THR A 170 -9.79 16.04 -19.88
N GLU A 171 -10.79 16.02 -19.01
CA GLU A 171 -11.98 15.16 -19.18
C GLU A 171 -12.71 15.46 -20.50
N ALA A 172 -12.81 16.73 -20.88
CA ALA A 172 -13.44 17.15 -22.12
C ALA A 172 -12.64 16.63 -23.33
N ASP A 173 -11.33 16.80 -23.32
CA ASP A 173 -10.47 16.28 -24.38
C ASP A 173 -10.60 14.76 -24.50
N TRP A 174 -10.66 14.04 -23.37
CA TRP A 174 -10.85 12.59 -23.35
C TRP A 174 -12.18 12.15 -23.98
N ALA A 175 -13.25 12.92 -23.79
CA ALA A 175 -14.54 12.62 -24.40
C ALA A 175 -14.43 12.61 -25.93
N ASP A 176 -13.66 13.56 -26.47
CA ASP A 176 -13.49 13.77 -27.91
C ASP A 176 -12.47 12.83 -28.57
N VAL A 177 -11.62 12.14 -27.79
CA VAL A 177 -10.65 11.15 -28.31
C VAL A 177 -11.36 10.01 -29.05
N ALA A 178 -11.03 9.83 -30.32
CA ALA A 178 -11.54 8.80 -31.20
C ALA A 178 -10.53 7.66 -31.42
N VAL A 179 -11.05 6.54 -31.93
CA VAL A 179 -10.17 5.47 -32.46
C VAL A 179 -9.40 6.00 -33.66
N GLY A 180 -8.09 5.77 -33.66
CA GLY A 180 -7.16 6.30 -34.66
C GLY A 180 -6.37 7.51 -34.19
N ASP A 181 -6.85 8.23 -33.17
CA ASP A 181 -6.14 9.38 -32.61
C ASP A 181 -4.86 8.95 -31.89
N ALA A 182 -3.85 9.81 -31.94
CA ALA A 182 -2.57 9.62 -31.27
C ALA A 182 -2.45 10.57 -30.07
N LEU A 183 -2.21 10.01 -28.90
CA LEU A 183 -1.98 10.77 -27.67
C LEU A 183 -0.49 10.75 -27.33
N PRO A 184 0.15 11.91 -27.07
CA PRO A 184 1.55 11.95 -26.68
C PRO A 184 1.78 11.23 -25.34
N ILE A 185 2.90 10.52 -25.22
CA ILE A 185 3.32 9.85 -23.99
C ILE A 185 4.41 10.68 -23.33
N ILE A 186 4.11 11.23 -22.16
CA ILE A 186 5.05 11.99 -21.35
C ILE A 186 5.80 11.03 -20.43
N GLY A 187 7.12 11.22 -20.33
CA GLY A 187 7.99 10.49 -19.40
C GLY A 187 8.49 9.14 -19.89
N MET A 188 8.13 8.75 -21.11
CA MET A 188 8.75 7.60 -21.77
C MET A 188 10.21 7.89 -22.08
N ALA A 189 11.08 6.90 -21.81
CA ALA A 189 12.48 6.99 -22.17
C ALA A 189 12.68 6.87 -23.69
N ASP A 190 13.89 7.19 -24.16
CA ASP A 190 14.25 6.98 -25.56
C ASP A 190 14.28 5.49 -25.93
N SER A 191 14.53 4.62 -24.96
CA SER A 191 14.55 3.17 -25.09
C SER A 191 13.25 2.51 -24.60
N LEU A 192 12.92 1.36 -25.18
CA LEU A 192 11.70 0.57 -24.87
C LEU A 192 11.85 -0.38 -23.68
N ASP A 193 13.00 -0.34 -23.00
CA ASP A 193 13.32 -1.17 -21.85
C ASP A 193 13.07 -0.46 -20.51
N ALA A 194 12.74 0.84 -20.52
CA ALA A 194 12.50 1.62 -19.33
C ALA A 194 11.01 1.69 -18.97
N PHE A 195 10.66 1.26 -17.75
CA PHE A 195 9.28 1.21 -17.28
C PHE A 195 9.12 1.85 -15.91
N TRP A 196 8.14 2.72 -15.77
CA TRP A 196 7.67 3.23 -14.48
C TRP A 196 6.80 2.19 -13.78
N LEU A 197 6.97 2.06 -12.48
CA LEU A 197 6.12 1.20 -11.65
C LEU A 197 4.89 1.98 -11.17
N HIS A 198 3.71 1.49 -11.52
CA HIS A 198 2.40 2.08 -11.18
C HIS A 198 1.51 1.01 -10.50
N PRO A 199 0.57 1.33 -9.57
CA PRO A 199 -0.07 2.62 -9.22
C PRO A 199 0.51 3.46 -8.07
N GLN A 200 1.80 3.34 -7.77
CA GLN A 200 2.31 3.69 -6.44
C GLN A 200 2.76 5.16 -6.28
N ALA A 201 2.75 5.65 -5.03
CA ALA A 201 2.94 7.05 -4.63
C ALA A 201 4.35 7.56 -4.95
N CYS A 202 5.29 6.64 -5.17
CA CYS A 202 6.62 6.92 -5.66
C CYS A 202 6.92 5.94 -6.79
N PRO A 203 6.76 6.35 -8.06
CA PRO A 203 7.03 5.48 -9.18
C PRO A 203 8.54 5.31 -9.30
N GLY A 204 9.06 4.22 -8.76
CA GLY A 204 10.37 3.74 -9.17
C GLY A 204 10.35 3.43 -10.66
N ARG A 205 11.44 3.72 -11.37
CA ARG A 205 11.64 3.27 -12.75
C ARG A 205 12.54 2.04 -12.74
N ILE A 206 12.32 1.11 -13.66
CA ILE A 206 13.23 0.01 -13.92
C ILE A 206 13.72 0.06 -15.36
N LEU A 207 14.91 -0.49 -15.60
CA LEU A 207 15.42 -0.87 -16.91
C LEU A 207 15.38 -2.40 -17.01
N LEU A 208 14.49 -2.94 -17.83
CA LEU A 208 14.31 -4.38 -18.03
C LEU A 208 15.23 -4.88 -19.15
N ARG A 209 16.10 -5.84 -18.85
CA ARG A 209 17.07 -6.38 -19.81
C ARG A 209 16.48 -7.57 -20.55
N GLU A 210 17.09 -7.92 -21.68
CA GLU A 210 16.70 -9.09 -22.49
C GLU A 210 16.77 -10.41 -21.72
N SER A 211 17.66 -10.51 -20.72
CA SER A 211 17.78 -11.64 -19.80
C SER A 211 16.61 -11.78 -18.82
N GLY A 212 15.73 -10.78 -18.73
CA GLY A 212 14.58 -10.75 -17.82
C GLY A 212 14.87 -10.20 -16.42
N ASP A 213 16.14 -9.94 -16.08
CA ASP A 213 16.50 -9.13 -14.92
C ASP A 213 16.23 -7.64 -15.18
N ALA A 214 16.10 -6.87 -14.11
CA ALA A 214 15.93 -5.44 -14.19
C ALA A 214 16.87 -4.69 -13.26
N VAL A 215 17.09 -3.42 -13.56
CA VAL A 215 17.83 -2.52 -12.68
C VAL A 215 16.93 -1.36 -12.28
N ALA A 216 16.87 -1.07 -10.98
CA ALA A 216 16.21 0.12 -10.48
C ALA A 216 16.93 1.37 -10.98
N ASP A 217 16.18 2.29 -11.55
CA ASP A 217 16.67 3.56 -12.08
C ASP A 217 16.30 4.71 -11.13
N GLY A 218 17.23 5.64 -10.95
CA GLY A 218 17.08 6.83 -10.09
C GLY A 218 16.39 8.01 -10.78
N ALA A 219 15.78 7.80 -11.95
CA ALA A 219 15.10 8.86 -12.69
C ALA A 219 13.97 9.50 -11.88
N ALA A 220 13.99 10.83 -11.81
CA ALA A 220 12.91 11.59 -11.21
C ALA A 220 11.66 11.57 -12.10
N LEU A 221 10.49 11.54 -11.46
CA LEU A 221 9.21 11.63 -12.15
C LEU A 221 9.15 12.94 -12.96
N PRO A 222 8.90 12.89 -14.28
CA PRO A 222 8.88 14.09 -15.13
C PRO A 222 7.60 14.92 -14.98
N LEU A 223 6.64 14.49 -14.15
CA LEU A 223 5.35 15.13 -13.96
C LEU A 223 5.26 15.73 -12.55
N GLY A 224 4.82 16.98 -12.45
CA GLY A 224 4.42 17.62 -11.18
C GLY A 224 3.06 17.11 -10.69
N GLU A 225 2.47 17.75 -9.69
CA GLU A 225 1.10 17.42 -9.26
C GLU A 225 0.07 17.72 -10.36
N PRO A 226 -0.99 16.90 -10.51
CA PRO A 226 -2.03 17.16 -11.50
C PRO A 226 -2.77 18.46 -11.17
N SER A 227 -2.97 19.28 -12.19
CA SER A 227 -3.82 20.47 -12.06
C SER A 227 -5.30 20.06 -11.93
N ALA A 228 -6.13 20.91 -11.34
CA ALA A 228 -7.56 20.63 -11.21
C ALA A 228 -8.21 20.36 -12.58
N GLY A 229 -8.85 19.20 -12.74
CA GLY A 229 -9.48 18.78 -14.00
C GLY A 229 -8.55 18.08 -15.00
N GLU A 230 -7.25 17.96 -14.70
CA GLU A 230 -6.30 17.20 -15.49
C GLU A 230 -6.47 15.69 -15.25
N TRP A 231 -6.70 14.95 -16.33
CA TRP A 231 -6.66 13.50 -16.36
C TRP A 231 -5.26 13.02 -16.72
N ARG A 232 -4.81 12.00 -15.98
CA ARG A 232 -3.57 11.29 -16.26
C ARG A 232 -3.89 9.84 -16.54
N LEU A 233 -3.70 9.44 -17.78
CA LEU A 233 -3.83 8.06 -18.22
C LEU A 233 -2.46 7.42 -18.20
N VAL A 234 -2.33 6.31 -17.51
CA VAL A 234 -1.09 5.52 -17.49
C VAL A 234 -1.07 4.64 -18.72
N VAL A 235 0.05 4.66 -19.44
CA VAL A 235 0.25 3.83 -20.63
C VAL A 235 0.99 2.56 -20.21
N GLU A 236 0.22 1.53 -19.83
CA GLU A 236 0.74 0.25 -19.37
C GLU A 236 1.11 -0.66 -20.56
N ALA A 237 2.35 -1.14 -20.59
CA ALA A 237 2.83 -2.13 -21.56
C ALA A 237 2.75 -3.57 -21.03
N GLY A 238 2.56 -3.74 -19.73
CA GLY A 238 2.49 -5.05 -19.10
C GLY A 238 2.44 -4.96 -17.59
N ARG A 239 2.71 -6.09 -16.93
CA ARG A 239 2.84 -6.19 -15.47
C ARG A 239 4.08 -6.98 -15.10
N ALA A 240 4.59 -6.73 -13.92
CA ALA A 240 5.68 -7.47 -13.33
C ALA A 240 5.37 -7.83 -11.88
N ARG A 241 5.73 -9.05 -11.48
CA ARG A 241 5.72 -9.45 -10.08
C ARG A 241 7.11 -9.25 -9.47
N PHE A 242 7.14 -8.57 -8.34
CA PHE A 242 8.35 -8.31 -7.54
C PHE A 242 8.23 -9.00 -6.21
N SER A 243 9.34 -9.53 -5.69
CA SER A 243 9.37 -9.98 -4.31
C SER A 243 9.38 -8.79 -3.35
N ALA A 244 8.84 -8.94 -2.14
CA ALA A 244 8.93 -7.93 -1.11
C ALA A 244 10.40 -7.63 -0.73
N LEU A 245 11.30 -8.61 -0.88
CA LEU A 245 12.74 -8.43 -0.68
C LEU A 245 13.35 -7.47 -1.71
N ASP A 246 13.01 -7.61 -2.99
CA ASP A 246 13.47 -6.72 -4.06
C ASP A 246 12.99 -5.28 -3.81
N LEU A 247 11.72 -5.12 -3.43
CA LEU A 247 11.14 -3.82 -3.10
C LEU A 247 11.78 -3.20 -1.85
N ALA A 248 12.12 -4.01 -0.85
CA ALA A 248 12.79 -3.55 0.36
C ALA A 248 14.23 -3.11 0.12
N ALA A 249 14.91 -3.78 -0.82
CA ALA A 249 16.28 -3.47 -1.23
C ALA A 249 16.36 -2.36 -2.28
N TRP A 250 15.22 -1.75 -2.63
CA TRP A 250 15.13 -0.77 -3.70
C TRP A 250 16.03 0.43 -3.45
N ARG A 251 16.93 0.67 -4.40
CA ARG A 251 17.77 1.86 -4.51
C ARG A 251 18.21 2.00 -5.96
N PRO A 252 18.61 3.19 -6.43
CA PRO A 252 19.23 3.32 -7.75
C PRO A 252 20.32 2.27 -7.95
N GLU A 253 20.35 1.67 -9.13
CA GLU A 253 21.27 0.60 -9.55
C GLU A 253 21.06 -0.77 -8.86
N ALA A 254 20.04 -0.93 -8.01
CA ALA A 254 19.70 -2.24 -7.46
C ALA A 254 19.29 -3.22 -8.56
N GLN A 255 19.85 -4.43 -8.50
CA GLN A 255 19.40 -5.54 -9.36
C GLN A 255 18.11 -6.12 -8.81
N LEU A 256 17.16 -6.37 -9.71
CA LEU A 256 15.83 -6.88 -9.43
C LEU A 256 15.57 -8.06 -10.37
N PHE A 257 14.73 -9.00 -9.92
CA PHE A 257 14.39 -10.19 -10.72
C PHE A 257 12.87 -10.29 -10.94
N PRO A 258 12.25 -9.29 -11.60
CA PRO A 258 10.81 -9.31 -11.82
C PRO A 258 10.39 -10.44 -12.75
N ARG A 259 9.22 -11.01 -12.49
CA ARG A 259 8.52 -11.86 -13.47
C ARG A 259 7.60 -10.98 -14.29
N ALA A 260 8.13 -10.45 -15.39
CA ALA A 260 7.42 -9.55 -16.29
C ALA A 260 6.60 -10.31 -17.35
N ALA A 261 5.43 -9.76 -17.68
CA ALA A 261 4.58 -10.21 -18.77
C ALA A 261 4.08 -8.97 -19.53
N ALA A 262 4.35 -8.93 -20.84
CA ALA A 262 3.85 -7.87 -21.71
C ALA A 262 2.39 -8.12 -22.10
N TYR A 263 1.65 -7.04 -22.29
CA TYR A 263 0.34 -7.10 -22.92
C TYR A 263 0.47 -7.17 -24.45
N PRO A 264 -0.53 -7.74 -25.14
CA PRO A 264 -0.57 -7.73 -26.61
C PRO A 264 -0.81 -6.33 -27.20
N ALA A 265 -1.36 -5.40 -26.42
CA ALA A 265 -1.58 -4.00 -26.76
C ALA A 265 -1.29 -3.12 -25.54
N LEU A 266 -1.02 -1.83 -25.74
CA LEU A 266 -0.87 -0.90 -24.62
C LEU A 266 -2.23 -0.65 -23.98
N HIS A 267 -2.30 -0.64 -22.65
CA HIS A 267 -3.50 -0.28 -21.92
C HIS A 267 -3.38 1.16 -21.45
N LEU A 268 -4.40 1.98 -21.71
CA LEU A 268 -4.54 3.30 -21.12
C LEU A 268 -5.43 3.17 -19.89
N THR A 269 -4.85 3.32 -18.70
CA THR A 269 -5.55 3.09 -17.43
C THR A 269 -5.66 4.36 -16.59
N ARG A 270 -6.74 4.46 -15.81
CA ARG A 270 -6.93 5.50 -14.80
C ARG A 270 -7.49 4.86 -13.54
N HIS A 271 -6.85 5.10 -12.39
CA HIS A 271 -7.22 4.47 -11.11
C HIS A 271 -7.37 2.93 -11.23
N GLY A 272 -6.48 2.29 -12.00
CA GLY A 272 -6.49 0.85 -12.25
C GLY A 272 -7.56 0.35 -13.24
N LYS A 273 -8.45 1.21 -13.74
CA LYS A 273 -9.45 0.85 -14.75
C LYS A 273 -8.91 1.11 -16.14
N THR A 274 -8.98 0.13 -17.03
CA THR A 274 -8.61 0.30 -18.45
C THR A 274 -9.72 1.06 -19.17
N LEU A 275 -9.36 2.17 -19.81
CA LEU A 275 -10.27 3.04 -20.55
C LEU A 275 -10.11 2.91 -22.07
N ALA A 276 -8.93 2.54 -22.54
CA ALA A 276 -8.67 2.24 -23.94
C ALA A 276 -7.49 1.29 -24.11
N LEU A 277 -7.41 0.70 -25.29
CA LEU A 277 -6.25 -0.02 -25.79
C LEU A 277 -5.61 0.77 -26.93
N GLY A 278 -4.31 0.68 -27.05
CA GLY A 278 -3.57 1.38 -28.08
C GLY A 278 -2.30 0.68 -28.56
N GLN A 279 -1.67 1.31 -29.54
CA GLN A 279 -0.42 0.86 -30.14
C GLN A 279 0.61 1.96 -30.01
N LEU A 280 1.85 1.58 -29.68
CA LEU A 280 2.96 2.52 -29.60
C LEU A 280 3.29 3.07 -30.99
N LEU A 281 3.47 4.38 -31.09
CA LEU A 281 3.93 5.09 -32.27
C LEU A 281 5.15 5.95 -31.92
N ARG A 282 6.14 5.96 -32.82
CA ARG A 282 7.21 6.96 -32.79
C ARG A 282 6.82 8.09 -33.74
N LEU A 283 6.80 9.31 -33.22
CA LEU A 283 6.64 10.55 -33.97
C LEU A 283 7.97 11.31 -33.98
N ASP A 284 8.06 12.37 -34.78
CA ASP A 284 9.27 13.19 -34.89
C ASP A 284 9.61 13.91 -33.57
N ASP A 285 8.59 14.23 -32.77
CA ASP A 285 8.67 14.96 -31.52
C ASP A 285 8.60 14.06 -30.26
N GLY A 286 8.52 12.73 -30.44
CA GLY A 286 8.57 11.80 -29.31
C GLY A 286 7.75 10.53 -29.51
N TRP A 287 7.25 9.99 -28.40
CA TRP A 287 6.43 8.78 -28.39
C TRP A 287 4.95 9.15 -28.22
N ALA A 288 4.08 8.42 -28.91
CA ALA A 288 2.64 8.54 -28.80
C ALA A 288 1.99 7.15 -28.70
N VAL A 289 0.77 7.10 -28.17
CA VAL A 289 -0.08 5.92 -28.25
C VAL A 289 -1.25 6.21 -29.19
N ARG A 290 -1.40 5.39 -30.23
CA ARG A 290 -2.57 5.43 -31.10
C ARG A 290 -3.70 4.63 -30.49
N ILE A 291 -4.85 5.24 -30.30
CA ILE A 291 -6.03 4.56 -29.78
C ILE A 291 -6.53 3.54 -30.79
N ALA A 292 -6.53 2.27 -30.40
CA ALA A 292 -7.02 1.16 -31.22
C ALA A 292 -8.47 0.81 -30.89
N SER A 293 -8.85 0.92 -29.61
CA SER A 293 -10.23 0.70 -29.15
C SER A 293 -10.46 1.41 -27.83
N ARG A 294 -11.67 1.91 -27.59
CA ARG A 294 -12.10 2.36 -26.27
C ARG A 294 -12.73 1.19 -25.51
N ALA A 295 -12.50 1.11 -24.21
CA ALA A 295 -13.27 0.21 -23.37
C ALA A 295 -14.74 0.64 -23.44
N SER A 296 -15.63 -0.23 -23.90
CA SER A 296 -17.07 0.05 -23.85
C SER A 296 -17.50 0.17 -22.40
N GLU A 297 -18.28 1.19 -22.03
CA GLU A 297 -18.90 1.34 -20.68
C GLU A 297 -19.89 0.21 -20.30
N ALA A 298 -19.89 -0.90 -21.01
CA ALA A 298 -20.81 -2.01 -20.80
C ALA A 298 -20.23 -3.06 -19.84
N GLN A 299 -20.27 -2.77 -18.53
CA GLN A 299 -20.58 -3.74 -17.45
C GLN A 299 -20.67 -3.05 -16.10
N GLY A 300 -21.78 -2.33 -15.92
CA GLY A 300 -22.22 -1.75 -14.64
C GLY A 300 -23.76 -1.80 -14.49
N ARG A 301 -24.43 -2.76 -15.15
CA ARG A 301 -25.85 -3.06 -14.93
C ARG A 301 -26.06 -4.57 -15.02
N ASN A 302 -26.44 -5.16 -13.88
CA ASN A 302 -26.96 -6.51 -13.63
C ASN A 302 -25.91 -7.64 -13.79
N CYS A 303 -25.64 -8.49 -12.80
CA CYS A 303 -26.42 -8.98 -11.65
C CYS A 303 -25.57 -9.07 -10.38
#